data_AF-C0DZ85-F1
#
_entry.id   AF-C0DZ85-F1
#
_cell.length_a   1.000
_cell.length_b   1.000
_cell.length_c   1.000
_cell.angle_alpha   90.00
_cell.angle_beta   90.00
_cell.angle_gamma   90.00
#
_symmetry.space_group_name_H-M   'P 1'
#
loop_
_entity.id
_entity.type
_entity.pdbx_description
1 polymer ?
#
loop_
_entity_poly.entity_id
_entity_poly.type
_entity_poly.pdbx_seq_one_letter_code
_entity_poly.pdbx_strand_id
1 'polypeptide(L)'
;MLLVHGSGFDPQANKGGFPIPVPPGTPNGVFVVYSAFPEWWKPSENAPESHRKHPHDRGIAWMMPAGTLESIPSAFRRSIARQTQTMNPDGTFTARLVVDPPAQTPGDRWGVYVYAGAGSVNPAEETFVPIPFSSDPGPNTPPAATPDFTIDAATIAQLANAAGGNISTKNGAARDGDRVTFSRAADTGDGIIRYRGVAVATAKYNVVEVAVADPWLEPRENGMWAVTAEVSTGADVGPDSMVRRELGTISGTTGTFPLLSSSVTVR
;
A
#
# COMPACT_ATOMS: atom_id res chain seq x y z
N MET A 1 4.41 5.61 -10.89
CA MET A 1 3.33 6.54 -10.50
C MET A 1 2.59 6.96 -11.76
N LEU A 2 1.26 7.02 -11.69
CA LEU A 2 0.39 7.50 -12.76
C LEU A 2 -0.18 8.87 -12.38
N LEU A 3 -0.19 9.80 -13.34
CA LEU A 3 -0.82 11.10 -13.20
C LEU A 3 -2.06 11.13 -14.09
N VAL A 4 -3.21 11.45 -13.51
CA VAL A 4 -4.49 11.55 -14.22
C VAL A 4 -4.98 12.98 -14.11
N HIS A 5 -5.19 13.62 -15.26
CA HIS A 5 -5.74 14.97 -15.34
C HIS A 5 -7.22 14.88 -15.68
N GLY A 6 -8.06 15.45 -14.82
CA GLY A 6 -9.51 15.53 -15.02
C GLY A 6 -9.94 16.97 -15.25
N SER A 7 -10.98 17.15 -16.07
CA SER A 7 -11.63 18.44 -16.34
C SER A 7 -13.10 18.23 -16.68
N GLY A 8 -13.95 19.22 -16.40
CA GLY A 8 -15.39 19.16 -16.70
C GLY A 8 -16.23 18.42 -15.65
N PHE A 9 -15.66 18.12 -14.49
CA PHE A 9 -16.40 17.61 -13.33
C PHE A 9 -17.14 18.75 -12.64
N ASP A 10 -18.24 18.47 -11.94
CA ASP A 10 -18.91 19.46 -11.11
C ASP A 10 -18.59 19.21 -9.63
N PRO A 11 -17.80 20.09 -8.98
CA PRO A 11 -17.45 19.97 -7.57
C PRO A 11 -18.67 19.95 -6.64
N GLN A 12 -19.88 20.25 -7.11
CA GLN A 12 -21.12 20.27 -6.35
C GLN A 12 -22.12 19.18 -6.73
N ALA A 13 -21.86 18.37 -7.76
CA ALA A 13 -22.83 17.39 -8.27
C ALA A 13 -23.04 16.21 -7.31
N ASN A 14 -21.97 15.68 -6.72
CA ASN A 14 -22.04 14.45 -5.94
C ASN A 14 -22.30 14.76 -4.47
N LYS A 15 -23.56 14.61 -4.04
CA LYS A 15 -24.03 14.95 -2.67
C LYS A 15 -24.81 13.83 -1.99
N GLY A 16 -24.80 12.61 -2.54
CA GLY A 16 -25.51 11.46 -1.98
C GLY A 16 -25.03 11.15 -0.56
N GLY A 17 -23.72 10.94 -0.42
CA GLY A 17 -23.07 10.71 0.88
C GLY A 17 -23.52 9.40 1.55
N PHE A 18 -23.02 9.20 2.76
CA PHE A 18 -23.45 8.15 3.68
C PHE A 18 -23.81 8.78 5.03
N PRO A 19 -24.62 8.14 5.88
CA PRO A 19 -24.81 8.61 7.27
C PRO A 19 -23.47 8.86 8.00
N ILE A 20 -22.45 8.04 7.71
CA ILE A 20 -21.04 8.18 8.11
C ILE A 20 -20.19 7.57 6.97
N PRO A 21 -19.01 8.10 6.60
CA PRO A 21 -18.29 9.24 7.19
C PRO A 21 -18.54 10.59 6.51
N VAL A 22 -19.15 10.61 5.32
CA VAL A 22 -19.44 11.85 4.58
C VAL A 22 -20.94 12.11 4.60
N PRO A 23 -21.43 13.06 5.43
CA PRO A 23 -22.86 13.30 5.59
C PRO A 23 -23.57 13.58 4.24
N PRO A 24 -24.83 13.16 4.08
CA PRO A 24 -25.62 13.53 2.90
C PRO A 24 -25.73 15.05 2.74
N GLY A 25 -25.74 15.53 1.50
CA GLY A 25 -25.75 16.96 1.16
C GLY A 25 -24.36 17.60 1.08
N THR A 26 -23.32 16.97 1.65
CA THR A 26 -21.94 17.40 1.50
C THR A 26 -21.40 16.99 0.13
N PRO A 27 -20.80 17.92 -0.65
CA PRO A 27 -20.09 17.57 -1.87
C PRO A 27 -18.99 16.55 -1.59
N ASN A 28 -19.02 15.41 -2.26
CA ASN A 28 -18.10 14.31 -2.01
C ASN A 28 -17.18 13.99 -3.19
N GLY A 29 -17.24 14.75 -4.29
CA GLY A 29 -16.29 14.64 -5.40
C GLY A 29 -16.29 13.28 -6.08
N VAL A 30 -15.14 12.85 -6.60
CA VAL A 30 -15.01 11.59 -7.36
C VAL A 30 -13.85 10.74 -6.86
N PHE A 31 -13.99 9.42 -7.00
CA PHE A 31 -12.89 8.49 -6.90
C PHE A 31 -12.21 8.34 -8.26
N VAL A 32 -10.88 8.38 -8.26
CA VAL A 32 -10.03 8.04 -9.41
C VAL A 32 -9.21 6.82 -9.01
N VAL A 33 -9.38 5.72 -9.74
CA VAL A 33 -8.87 4.40 -9.35
C VAL A 33 -8.14 3.75 -10.51
N TYR A 34 -6.96 3.20 -10.26
CA TYR A 34 -6.29 2.30 -11.20
C TYR A 34 -6.52 0.84 -10.76
N SER A 35 -7.21 0.06 -11.59
CA SER A 35 -7.49 -1.37 -11.34
C SER A 35 -7.93 -2.07 -12.63
N ALA A 36 -8.32 -3.34 -12.52
CA ALA A 36 -9.10 -4.02 -13.55
C ALA A 36 -10.49 -4.38 -13.02
N PHE A 37 -11.52 -3.75 -13.58
CA PHE A 37 -12.92 -4.05 -13.26
C PHE A 37 -13.55 -4.92 -14.36
N PRO A 38 -14.66 -5.62 -14.07
CA PRO A 38 -15.46 -6.26 -15.13
C PRO A 38 -16.13 -5.21 -16.01
N GLU A 39 -16.76 -5.64 -17.11
CA GLU A 39 -17.54 -4.75 -17.98
C GLU A 39 -18.67 -4.04 -17.22
N TRP A 40 -19.41 -4.76 -16.37
CA TRP A 40 -20.46 -4.21 -15.53
C TRP A 40 -19.87 -3.67 -14.22
N TRP A 41 -19.33 -2.45 -14.24
CA TRP A 41 -18.68 -1.82 -13.08
C TRP A 41 -19.40 -0.57 -12.57
N LYS A 42 -20.30 0.02 -13.35
CA LYS A 42 -20.88 1.35 -13.09
C LYS A 42 -21.88 1.35 -11.93
N PRO A 43 -21.69 2.21 -10.90
CA PRO A 43 -22.70 2.42 -9.86
C PRO A 43 -24.08 2.79 -10.40
N SER A 44 -24.17 3.60 -11.45
CA SER A 44 -25.43 4.03 -12.08
C SER A 44 -26.24 2.89 -12.69
N GLU A 45 -25.58 1.79 -13.03
CA GLU A 45 -26.20 0.56 -13.54
C GLU A 45 -26.38 -0.48 -12.41
N ASN A 46 -26.35 -0.04 -11.15
CA ASN A 46 -26.45 -0.86 -9.95
C ASN A 46 -25.39 -1.96 -9.84
N ALA A 47 -24.22 -1.77 -10.44
CA ALA A 47 -23.11 -2.72 -10.29
C ALA A 47 -22.69 -2.80 -8.81
N PRO A 48 -22.50 -4.02 -8.26
CA PRO A 48 -22.15 -4.19 -6.86
C PRO A 48 -20.76 -3.60 -6.57
N GLU A 49 -20.55 -3.14 -5.34
CA GLU A 49 -19.26 -2.58 -4.89
C GLU A 49 -18.10 -3.56 -5.05
N SER A 50 -18.36 -4.87 -4.98
CA SER A 50 -17.37 -5.92 -5.22
C SER A 50 -16.71 -5.84 -6.61
N HIS A 51 -17.35 -5.20 -7.59
CA HIS A 51 -16.80 -4.98 -8.93
C HIS A 51 -15.82 -3.80 -8.98
N ARG A 52 -15.74 -2.99 -7.93
CA ARG A 52 -14.90 -1.77 -7.85
C ARG A 52 -13.80 -1.88 -6.79
N LYS A 53 -13.31 -3.09 -6.50
CA LYS A 53 -12.19 -3.27 -5.55
C LYS A 53 -10.89 -2.75 -6.12
N HIS A 54 -10.12 -2.07 -5.28
CA HIS A 54 -8.80 -1.53 -5.62
C HIS A 54 -7.75 -1.91 -4.57
N PRO A 55 -6.46 -1.94 -4.95
CA PRO A 55 -5.36 -2.18 -4.04
C PRO A 55 -5.10 -0.98 -3.10
N HIS A 56 -5.24 -1.21 -1.79
CA HIS A 56 -4.82 -0.35 -0.65
C HIS A 56 -5.13 1.16 -0.76
N ASP A 57 -4.71 1.94 0.24
CA ASP A 57 -4.96 3.39 0.31
C ASP A 57 -4.22 4.21 -0.78
N ARG A 58 -3.34 3.58 -1.59
CA ARG A 58 -2.47 4.28 -2.56
C ARG A 58 -2.82 4.04 -4.04
N GLY A 59 -3.67 3.06 -4.33
CA GLY A 59 -4.21 2.79 -5.68
C GLY A 59 -5.47 3.61 -6.01
N ILE A 60 -5.91 4.45 -5.07
CA ILE A 60 -7.07 5.33 -5.17
C ILE A 60 -6.67 6.76 -4.84
N ALA A 61 -7.25 7.71 -5.58
CA ALA A 61 -7.27 9.12 -5.25
C ALA A 61 -8.72 9.57 -5.14
N TRP A 62 -9.10 10.03 -3.96
CA TRP A 62 -10.40 10.65 -3.74
C TRP A 62 -10.29 12.15 -3.96
N MET A 63 -10.72 12.60 -5.14
CA MET A 63 -10.69 14.01 -5.53
C MET A 63 -11.85 14.75 -4.87
N MET A 64 -11.54 15.44 -3.77
CA MET A 64 -12.53 16.17 -2.97
C MET A 64 -12.50 17.67 -3.24
N PRO A 65 -13.68 18.32 -3.34
CA PRO A 65 -13.78 19.78 -3.24
C PRO A 65 -13.24 20.28 -1.90
N ALA A 66 -12.86 21.57 -1.85
CA ALA A 66 -12.45 22.22 -0.61
C ALA A 66 -13.57 22.16 0.46
N GLY A 67 -13.21 21.86 1.71
CA GLY A 67 -14.15 21.80 2.85
C GLY A 67 -14.77 20.42 3.09
N THR A 68 -14.69 19.49 2.14
CA THR A 68 -15.28 18.15 2.30
C THR A 68 -14.57 17.36 3.39
N LEU A 69 -13.23 17.31 3.39
CA LEU A 69 -12.46 16.53 4.38
C LEU A 69 -12.65 17.08 5.81
N GLU A 70 -12.81 18.38 5.95
CA GLU A 70 -13.06 19.06 7.23
C GLU A 70 -14.45 18.71 7.79
N SER A 71 -15.45 18.50 6.91
CA SER A 71 -16.81 18.12 7.30
C SER A 71 -16.92 16.69 7.85
N ILE A 72 -15.92 15.84 7.57
CA ILE A 72 -15.88 14.45 8.04
C ILE A 72 -15.57 14.43 9.54
N PRO A 73 -16.26 13.60 10.36
CA PRO A 73 -15.94 13.46 11.78
C PRO A 73 -14.46 13.10 12.01
N SER A 74 -13.84 13.72 13.03
CA SER A 74 -12.40 13.63 13.27
C SER A 74 -11.88 12.18 13.39
N ALA A 75 -12.70 11.26 13.92
CA ALA A 75 -12.39 9.85 14.05
C ALA A 75 -12.04 9.16 12.71
N PHE A 76 -12.57 9.64 11.57
CA PHE A 76 -12.34 9.07 10.24
C PHE A 76 -11.39 9.91 9.38
N ARG A 77 -11.13 11.16 9.78
CA ARG A 77 -10.42 12.13 8.93
C ARG A 77 -9.00 11.70 8.60
N ARG A 78 -8.27 11.09 9.55
CA ARG A 78 -6.88 10.63 9.33
C ARG A 78 -6.80 9.58 8.23
N SER A 79 -7.65 8.55 8.28
CA SER A 79 -7.62 7.47 7.29
C SER A 79 -8.06 7.95 5.91
N ILE A 80 -9.10 8.78 5.85
CA ILE A 80 -9.60 9.34 4.58
C ILE A 80 -8.60 10.32 3.97
N ALA A 81 -7.93 11.15 4.79
CA ALA A 81 -6.91 12.08 4.34
C ALA A 81 -5.73 11.40 3.61
N ARG A 82 -5.46 10.11 3.87
CA ARG A 82 -4.42 9.35 3.15
C ARG A 82 -4.76 9.12 1.67
N GLN A 83 -6.04 9.14 1.34
CA GLN A 83 -6.57 8.90 -0.01
C GLN A 83 -7.05 10.20 -0.68
N THR A 84 -7.31 11.25 0.10
CA THR A 84 -7.84 12.53 -0.40
C THR A 84 -6.80 13.33 -1.19
N GLN A 85 -7.22 13.86 -2.33
CA GLN A 85 -6.50 14.87 -3.10
C GLN A 85 -7.49 15.96 -3.54
N THR A 86 -6.99 17.13 -3.94
CA THR A 86 -7.83 18.32 -4.20
C THR A 86 -8.49 18.28 -5.58
N MET A 87 -9.80 18.50 -5.61
CA MET A 87 -10.55 18.96 -6.80
C MET A 87 -10.68 20.48 -6.76
N ASN A 88 -10.35 21.13 -7.87
CA ASN A 88 -10.45 22.58 -7.99
C ASN A 88 -11.91 23.04 -8.14
N PRO A 89 -12.23 24.30 -7.78
CA PRO A 89 -13.58 24.84 -7.91
C PRO A 89 -14.12 24.89 -9.35
N ASP A 90 -13.26 24.81 -10.36
CA ASP A 90 -13.62 24.77 -11.78
C ASP A 90 -13.84 23.34 -12.31
N GLY A 91 -13.80 22.33 -11.44
CA GLY A 91 -13.98 20.94 -11.84
C GLY A 91 -12.75 20.26 -12.39
N THR A 92 -11.58 20.91 -12.33
CA THR A 92 -10.31 20.31 -12.74
C THR A 92 -9.62 19.61 -11.57
N PHE A 93 -8.78 18.63 -11.87
CA PHE A 93 -7.91 18.00 -10.86
C PHE A 93 -6.69 17.32 -11.47
N THR A 94 -5.70 17.02 -10.63
CA THR A 94 -4.62 16.09 -10.94
C THR A 94 -4.56 15.02 -9.87
N ALA A 95 -4.92 13.79 -10.21
CA ALA A 95 -4.86 12.63 -9.32
C ALA A 95 -3.49 11.94 -9.47
N ARG A 96 -2.84 11.71 -8.34
CA ARG A 96 -1.59 10.95 -8.24
C ARG A 96 -1.90 9.54 -7.75
N LEU A 97 -1.65 8.54 -8.59
CA LEU A 97 -1.90 7.14 -8.27
C LEU A 97 -0.59 6.35 -8.22
N VAL A 98 -0.42 5.56 -7.17
CA VAL A 98 0.64 4.55 -7.13
C VAL A 98 0.12 3.31 -7.86
N VAL A 99 0.86 2.87 -8.87
CA VAL A 99 0.53 1.66 -9.63
C VAL A 99 1.04 0.47 -8.84
N ASP A 100 0.12 -0.22 -8.17
CA ASP A 100 0.38 -1.40 -7.34
C ASP A 100 -0.71 -2.46 -7.59
N PRO A 101 -0.71 -3.09 -8.78
CA PRO A 101 -1.79 -3.99 -9.19
C PRO A 101 -1.90 -5.20 -8.24
N PRO A 102 -3.10 -5.52 -7.72
CA PRO A 102 -3.26 -6.67 -6.85
C PRO A 102 -3.10 -7.96 -7.64
N ALA A 103 -2.65 -9.03 -6.98
CA ALA A 103 -2.53 -10.35 -7.61
C ALA A 103 -3.88 -10.90 -8.12
N GLN A 104 -5.00 -10.42 -7.55
CA GLN A 104 -6.35 -10.73 -7.97
C GLN A 104 -7.15 -9.45 -8.15
N THR A 105 -7.79 -9.32 -9.31
CA THR A 105 -8.67 -8.19 -9.66
C THR A 105 -10.11 -8.66 -9.86
N PRO A 106 -11.12 -7.79 -9.66
CA PRO A 106 -12.52 -8.11 -9.92
C PRO A 106 -12.86 -8.45 -11.38
N GLY A 107 -12.04 -7.98 -12.32
CA GLY A 107 -12.16 -8.29 -13.74
C GLY A 107 -10.80 -8.17 -14.45
N ASP A 108 -10.84 -7.96 -15.76
CA ASP A 108 -9.68 -8.01 -16.66
C ASP A 108 -9.48 -6.71 -17.47
N ARG A 109 -10.40 -5.76 -17.39
CA ARG A 109 -10.31 -4.49 -18.12
C ARG A 109 -9.42 -3.50 -17.36
N TRP A 110 -8.13 -3.53 -17.64
CA TRP A 110 -7.20 -2.62 -16.99
C TRP A 110 -7.39 -1.17 -17.44
N GLY A 111 -7.37 -0.25 -16.47
CA GLY A 111 -7.43 1.18 -16.76
C GLY A 111 -7.64 2.05 -15.55
N VAL A 112 -7.91 3.32 -15.84
CA VAL A 112 -8.35 4.31 -14.86
C VAL A 112 -9.87 4.41 -14.90
N TYR A 113 -10.47 4.30 -13.72
CA TYR A 113 -11.90 4.46 -13.50
C TYR A 113 -12.14 5.72 -12.69
N VAL A 114 -13.08 6.52 -13.14
CA VAL A 114 -13.60 7.69 -12.41
C VAL A 114 -15.08 7.46 -12.15
N TYR A 115 -15.52 7.67 -10.91
CA TYR A 115 -16.92 7.60 -10.52
C TYR A 115 -17.17 8.40 -9.24
N ALA A 116 -18.44 8.68 -8.96
CA ALA A 116 -18.83 9.53 -7.84
C ALA A 116 -18.41 8.95 -6.47
N GLY A 117 -18.01 9.85 -5.57
CA GLY A 117 -17.56 9.53 -4.22
C GLY A 117 -18.68 9.17 -3.26
N ALA A 118 -18.31 8.53 -2.14
CA ALA A 118 -19.16 8.30 -0.96
C ALA A 118 -20.63 7.90 -1.24
N GLY A 119 -20.85 6.91 -2.11
CA GLY A 119 -22.21 6.37 -2.34
C GLY A 119 -23.09 7.23 -3.23
N SER A 120 -22.59 8.35 -3.75
CA SER A 120 -23.26 9.09 -4.82
C SER A 120 -23.33 8.25 -6.09
N VAL A 121 -24.38 8.47 -6.88
CA VAL A 121 -24.56 7.86 -8.18
C VAL A 121 -24.66 8.99 -9.21
N ASN A 122 -23.71 9.04 -10.13
CA ASN A 122 -23.65 10.08 -11.16
C ASN A 122 -23.11 9.51 -12.49
N PRO A 123 -23.98 9.10 -13.43
CA PRO A 123 -23.55 8.53 -14.70
C PRO A 123 -22.74 9.49 -15.57
N ALA A 124 -22.88 10.81 -15.37
CA ALA A 124 -22.16 11.81 -16.17
C ALA A 124 -20.66 11.87 -15.82
N GLU A 125 -20.28 11.40 -14.63
CA GLU A 125 -18.89 11.38 -14.15
C GLU A 125 -18.32 9.96 -14.06
N GLU A 126 -19.02 8.97 -14.62
CA GLU A 126 -18.56 7.59 -14.73
C GLU A 126 -17.74 7.40 -16.01
N THR A 127 -16.41 7.46 -15.88
CA THR A 127 -15.47 7.35 -17.00
C THR A 127 -14.54 6.16 -16.84
N PHE A 128 -14.27 5.46 -17.93
CA PHE A 128 -13.24 4.44 -18.01
C PHE A 128 -12.24 4.80 -19.12
N VAL A 129 -10.96 4.89 -18.76
CA VAL A 129 -9.86 5.08 -19.71
C VAL A 129 -9.01 3.81 -19.71
N PRO A 130 -9.01 3.01 -20.78
CA PRO A 130 -8.25 1.77 -20.83
C PRO A 130 -6.75 2.07 -20.80
N ILE A 131 -6.02 1.28 -20.02
CA ILE A 131 -4.55 1.30 -20.01
C ILE A 131 -4.09 -0.13 -20.32
N PRO A 132 -3.32 -0.33 -21.41
CA PRO A 132 -2.74 -1.63 -21.69
C PRO A 132 -1.90 -2.10 -20.50
N PHE A 133 -2.21 -3.29 -20.01
CA PHE A 133 -1.48 -3.93 -18.92
C PHE A 133 -0.88 -5.25 -19.42
N SER A 134 0.38 -5.47 -19.08
CA SER A 134 1.04 -6.76 -19.22
C SER A 134 1.58 -7.18 -17.87
N SER A 135 1.37 -8.46 -17.52
CA SER A 135 2.02 -9.09 -16.38
C SER A 135 3.48 -9.48 -16.67
N ASP A 136 3.91 -9.37 -17.92
CA ASP A 136 5.30 -9.66 -18.29
C ASP A 136 6.23 -8.61 -17.68
N PRO A 137 7.42 -9.02 -17.19
CA PRO A 137 8.40 -8.07 -16.68
C PRO A 137 8.79 -7.04 -17.74
N GLY A 138 8.47 -5.76 -17.49
CA GLY A 138 8.96 -4.63 -18.26
C GLY A 138 10.35 -4.17 -17.80
N PRO A 139 10.95 -3.17 -18.47
CA PRO A 139 12.28 -2.66 -18.14
C PRO A 139 12.43 -2.15 -16.69
N ASN A 140 11.32 -1.76 -16.07
CA ASN A 140 11.26 -1.23 -14.70
C ASN A 140 10.64 -2.21 -13.70
N THR A 141 10.30 -3.43 -14.12
CA THR A 141 9.77 -4.44 -13.19
C THR A 141 10.89 -4.83 -12.22
N PRO A 142 10.69 -4.67 -10.90
CA PRO A 142 11.69 -5.08 -9.93
C PRO A 142 12.01 -6.57 -10.12
N PRO A 143 13.27 -7.00 -9.97
CA PRO A 143 13.60 -8.41 -10.05
C PRO A 143 12.79 -9.17 -8.99
N ALA A 144 12.30 -10.35 -9.37
CA ALA A 144 11.60 -11.23 -8.45
C ALA A 144 12.41 -11.42 -7.17
N ALA A 145 11.70 -11.52 -6.04
CA ALA A 145 12.37 -11.72 -4.76
C ALA A 145 13.12 -13.06 -4.77
N THR A 146 14.41 -13.03 -4.47
CA THR A 146 15.24 -14.23 -4.35
C THR A 146 15.51 -14.46 -2.86
N PRO A 147 15.07 -15.60 -2.28
CA PRO A 147 15.21 -15.82 -0.84
C PRO A 147 16.70 -15.92 -0.42
N ASP A 148 17.23 -14.86 0.20
CA ASP A 148 18.63 -14.80 0.67
C ASP A 148 18.67 -14.62 2.19
N PHE A 149 17.88 -13.67 2.70
CA PHE A 149 17.77 -13.39 4.13
C PHE A 149 16.33 -13.58 4.60
N THR A 150 16.09 -14.56 5.47
CA THR A 150 14.75 -14.90 5.94
C THR A 150 14.65 -14.63 7.42
N ILE A 151 13.73 -13.74 7.80
CA ILE A 151 13.35 -13.53 9.20
C ILE A 151 12.16 -14.44 9.48
N ASP A 152 12.27 -15.28 10.51
CA ASP A 152 11.10 -15.95 11.05
C ASP A 152 10.25 -14.88 11.74
N ALA A 153 9.16 -14.48 11.09
CA ALA A 153 8.35 -13.36 11.53
C ALA A 153 7.32 -13.80 12.58
N ALA A 154 7.47 -14.98 13.21
CA ALA A 154 6.49 -15.57 14.12
C ALA A 154 5.91 -14.57 15.13
N THR A 155 6.71 -13.71 15.76
CA THR A 155 6.22 -12.72 16.73
C THR A 155 5.45 -11.55 16.09
N ILE A 156 5.85 -11.08 14.90
CA ILE A 156 5.16 -9.99 14.16
C ILE A 156 3.90 -10.52 13.48
N ALA A 157 3.98 -11.71 12.89
CA ALA A 157 2.87 -12.44 12.29
C ALA A 157 1.84 -12.83 13.34
N GLN A 158 2.23 -13.27 14.54
CA GLN A 158 1.29 -13.55 15.63
C GLN A 158 0.53 -12.29 16.07
N LEU A 159 1.21 -11.14 16.19
CA LEU A 159 0.57 -9.87 16.57
C LEU A 159 -0.41 -9.38 15.48
N ALA A 160 -0.02 -9.49 14.21
CA ALA A 160 -0.88 -9.16 13.07
C ALA A 160 -2.07 -10.11 12.95
N ASN A 161 -1.82 -11.43 13.01
CA ASN A 161 -2.85 -12.47 12.85
C ASN A 161 -3.87 -12.47 14.00
N ALA A 162 -3.43 -12.25 15.25
CA ALA A 162 -4.34 -12.16 16.40
C ALA A 162 -5.31 -10.96 16.33
N ALA A 163 -4.92 -9.90 15.61
CA ALA A 163 -5.75 -8.72 15.35
C ALA A 163 -6.56 -8.79 14.05
N GLY A 164 -6.60 -9.96 13.38
CA GLY A 164 -7.25 -10.14 12.08
C GLY A 164 -6.56 -9.36 10.94
N GLY A 165 -5.25 -9.16 11.08
CA GLY A 165 -4.39 -8.45 10.16
C GLY A 165 -3.79 -9.30 9.05
N ASN A 166 -2.94 -8.69 8.22
CA ASN A 166 -2.22 -9.34 7.13
C ASN A 166 -0.77 -8.81 7.06
N ILE A 167 0.11 -9.57 6.42
CA ILE A 167 1.45 -9.13 6.02
C ILE A 167 1.44 -8.94 4.51
N SER A 168 1.83 -7.74 4.07
CA SER A 168 2.11 -7.42 2.66
C SER A 168 3.62 -7.27 2.44
N THR A 169 4.11 -7.65 1.27
CA THR A 169 5.54 -7.62 0.94
C THR A 169 5.77 -6.99 -0.44
N LYS A 170 6.83 -6.20 -0.59
CA LYS A 170 7.20 -5.56 -1.86
C LYS A 170 8.71 -5.31 -1.98
N ASN A 171 9.14 -4.85 -3.15
CA ASN A 171 10.51 -4.34 -3.42
C ASN A 171 11.65 -5.32 -3.07
N GLY A 172 11.44 -6.62 -3.26
CA GLY A 172 12.43 -7.66 -2.95
C GLY A 172 12.16 -8.43 -1.66
N ALA A 173 11.09 -8.08 -0.93
CA ALA A 173 10.53 -8.95 0.09
C ALA A 173 9.47 -9.88 -0.50
N ALA A 174 9.40 -11.10 0.03
CA ALA A 174 8.34 -12.07 -0.26
C ALA A 174 7.93 -12.83 1.01
N ARG A 175 6.73 -13.40 1.00
CA ARG A 175 6.25 -14.30 2.04
C ARG A 175 6.66 -15.74 1.73
N ASP A 176 7.07 -16.46 2.77
CA ASP A 176 7.28 -17.90 2.79
C ASP A 176 6.53 -18.48 4.00
N GLY A 177 5.23 -18.77 3.82
CA GLY A 177 4.31 -19.07 4.92
C GLY A 177 4.18 -17.91 5.92
N ASP A 178 4.59 -18.16 7.16
CA ASP A 178 4.63 -17.17 8.25
C ASP A 178 5.96 -16.39 8.31
N ARG A 179 6.88 -16.67 7.37
CA ARG A 179 8.18 -16.01 7.29
C ARG A 179 8.19 -14.92 6.23
N VAL A 180 9.12 -13.99 6.39
CA VAL A 180 9.42 -12.96 5.39
C VAL A 180 10.85 -13.15 4.93
N THR A 181 11.04 -13.21 3.63
CA THR A 181 12.36 -13.30 3.01
C THR A 181 12.68 -12.03 2.24
N PHE A 182 13.94 -11.62 2.23
CA PHE A 182 14.49 -10.44 1.61
C PHE A 182 15.57 -10.84 0.61
N SER A 183 15.64 -10.08 -0.49
CA SER A 183 16.59 -10.35 -1.57
C SER A 183 17.93 -9.69 -1.30
N ARG A 184 19.03 -10.34 -1.70
CA ARG A 184 20.35 -9.73 -1.68
C ARG A 184 20.39 -8.46 -2.54
N ALA A 185 20.92 -7.38 -1.97
CA ALA A 185 21.23 -6.16 -2.70
C ALA A 185 22.65 -6.25 -3.29
N ALA A 186 22.95 -5.38 -4.27
CA ALA A 186 24.28 -5.30 -4.85
C ALA A 186 25.32 -4.96 -3.77
N ASP A 187 26.49 -5.59 -3.85
CA ASP A 187 27.60 -5.30 -2.96
C ASP A 187 28.16 -3.90 -3.26
N THR A 188 28.41 -3.12 -2.21
CA THR A 188 29.00 -1.79 -2.29
C THR A 188 30.49 -1.78 -1.95
N GLY A 189 31.05 -2.92 -1.51
CA GLY A 189 32.48 -3.08 -1.21
C GLY A 189 32.92 -2.55 0.15
N ASP A 190 31.99 -2.24 1.05
CA ASP A 190 32.27 -1.73 2.41
C ASP A 190 32.18 -2.81 3.51
N GLY A 191 32.01 -4.07 3.12
CA GLY A 191 31.90 -5.21 4.04
C GLY A 191 30.54 -5.36 4.72
N ILE A 192 29.57 -4.48 4.45
CA ILE A 192 28.20 -4.61 4.94
C ILE A 192 27.39 -5.40 3.90
N ILE A 193 26.78 -6.49 4.35
CA ILE A 193 25.88 -7.28 3.52
C ILE A 193 24.50 -6.63 3.56
N ARG A 194 23.97 -6.26 2.40
CA ARG A 194 22.68 -5.56 2.30
C ARG A 194 21.63 -6.43 1.66
N TYR A 195 20.42 -6.33 2.17
CA TYR A 195 19.22 -6.89 1.57
C TYR A 195 18.24 -5.78 1.21
N ARG A 196 17.35 -6.09 0.29
CA ARG A 196 16.26 -5.22 -0.16
C ARG A 196 14.90 -5.89 0.08
N GLY A 197 13.93 -5.09 0.45
CA GLY A 197 12.54 -5.51 0.58
C GLY A 197 11.83 -4.81 1.72
N VAL A 198 10.51 -4.68 1.59
CA VAL A 198 9.64 -4.10 2.62
C VAL A 198 8.56 -5.10 2.97
N ALA A 199 8.41 -5.40 4.25
CA ALA A 199 7.28 -6.14 4.79
C ALA A 199 6.47 -5.26 5.72
N VAL A 200 5.16 -5.17 5.49
CA VAL A 200 4.23 -4.36 6.28
C VAL A 200 3.19 -5.26 6.91
N ALA A 201 3.13 -5.24 8.24
CA ALA A 201 2.10 -5.88 9.05
C ALA A 201 1.00 -4.86 9.35
N THR A 202 -0.21 -5.13 8.89
CA THR A 202 -1.40 -4.29 9.11
C THR A 202 -2.44 -5.04 9.93
N ALA A 203 -3.00 -4.43 10.97
CA ALA A 203 -4.21 -4.90 11.64
C ALA A 203 -5.48 -4.35 10.95
N LYS A 204 -6.65 -4.92 11.28
CA LYS A 204 -7.94 -4.47 10.75
C LYS A 204 -8.13 -2.96 10.98
N TYR A 205 -8.61 -2.26 9.95
CA TYR A 205 -8.79 -0.80 9.91
C TYR A 205 -7.50 0.04 10.04
N ASN A 206 -6.31 -0.53 9.79
CA ASN A 206 -5.02 0.16 9.88
C ASN A 206 -4.75 0.79 11.26
N VAL A 207 -5.35 0.23 12.33
CA VAL A 207 -5.13 0.68 13.72
C VAL A 207 -3.69 0.39 14.16
N VAL A 208 -3.10 -0.68 13.61
CA VAL A 208 -1.67 -0.97 13.69
C VAL A 208 -1.17 -1.18 12.26
N GLU A 209 -0.09 -0.49 11.91
CA GLU A 209 0.63 -0.60 10.66
C GLU A 209 2.13 -0.46 11.00
N VAL A 210 2.86 -1.56 10.95
CA VAL A 210 4.30 -1.61 11.23
C VAL A 210 5.03 -2.23 10.06
N ALA A 211 6.11 -1.61 9.64
CA ALA A 211 6.96 -2.03 8.55
C ALA A 211 8.37 -2.38 9.04
N VAL A 212 8.96 -3.38 8.40
CA VAL A 212 10.39 -3.69 8.46
C VAL A 212 10.92 -3.68 7.03
N ALA A 213 12.03 -2.99 6.80
CA ALA A 213 12.61 -2.83 5.48
C ALA A 213 14.13 -2.93 5.46
N ASP A 214 14.66 -3.35 4.32
CA ASP A 214 16.06 -3.29 3.91
C ASP A 214 17.05 -3.70 5.03
N PRO A 215 17.02 -4.97 5.47
CA PRO A 215 17.89 -5.45 6.52
C PRO A 215 19.35 -5.52 6.05
N TRP A 216 20.29 -5.25 6.95
CA TRP A 216 21.73 -5.30 6.73
C TRP A 216 22.38 -6.24 7.74
N LEU A 217 23.50 -6.88 7.35
CA LEU A 217 24.46 -7.48 8.26
C LEU A 217 25.72 -6.63 8.29
N GLU A 218 25.99 -6.05 9.45
CA GLU A 218 27.14 -5.20 9.70
C GLU A 218 28.18 -5.96 10.53
N PRO A 219 29.44 -6.06 10.09
CA PRO A 219 30.46 -6.75 10.85
C PRO A 219 30.75 -6.01 12.16
N ARG A 220 30.97 -6.76 13.24
CA ARG A 220 31.40 -6.26 14.55
C ARG A 220 32.83 -6.71 14.84
N GLU A 221 33.54 -5.94 15.66
CA GLU A 221 34.94 -6.22 16.02
C GLU A 221 35.13 -7.57 16.75
N ASN A 222 34.07 -8.08 17.38
CA ASN A 222 34.06 -9.36 18.10
C ASN A 222 33.78 -10.59 17.20
N GLY A 223 33.78 -10.42 15.87
CA GLY A 223 33.49 -11.50 14.90
C GLY A 223 32.00 -11.82 14.73
N MET A 224 31.11 -11.10 15.44
CA MET A 224 29.66 -11.18 15.25
C MET A 224 29.21 -10.25 14.12
N TRP A 225 27.97 -10.41 13.70
CA TRP A 225 27.32 -9.54 12.73
C TRP A 225 26.08 -8.94 13.36
N ALA A 226 25.96 -7.61 13.36
CA ALA A 226 24.72 -6.97 13.74
C ALA A 226 23.71 -7.04 12.60
N VAL A 227 22.51 -7.48 12.96
CA VAL A 227 21.34 -7.42 12.09
C VAL A 227 20.68 -6.07 12.31
N THR A 228 20.76 -5.17 11.33
CA THR A 228 20.04 -3.89 11.36
C THR A 228 18.95 -3.88 10.31
N ALA A 229 17.88 -3.12 10.52
CA ALA A 229 16.82 -2.92 9.52
C ALA A 229 16.16 -1.56 9.73
N GLU A 230 15.55 -1.01 8.70
CA GLU A 230 14.61 0.08 8.89
C GLU A 230 13.33 -0.46 9.52
N VAL A 231 12.85 0.17 10.59
CA VAL A 231 11.63 -0.21 11.30
C VAL A 231 10.76 1.03 11.49
N SER A 232 9.44 0.88 11.40
CA SER A 232 8.49 1.97 11.68
C SER A 232 8.80 2.66 13.01
N THR A 233 8.73 3.99 13.01
CA THR A 233 8.95 4.79 14.23
C THR A 233 7.78 4.73 15.21
N GLY A 234 6.64 4.20 14.79
CA GLY A 234 5.41 4.07 15.57
C GLY A 234 4.60 2.85 15.14
N ALA A 235 3.56 2.54 15.92
CA ALA A 235 2.74 1.35 15.69
C ALA A 235 1.73 1.50 14.54
N ASP A 236 1.52 2.70 13.99
CA ASP A 236 0.45 3.04 13.05
C ASP A 236 0.92 3.88 11.85
N VAL A 237 2.24 3.88 11.60
CA VAL A 237 2.89 4.71 10.58
C VAL A 237 3.41 3.89 9.39
N GLY A 238 3.51 2.57 9.53
CA GLY A 238 3.95 1.69 8.45
C GLY A 238 5.27 2.15 7.82
N PRO A 239 5.39 2.08 6.48
CA PRO A 239 6.59 2.53 5.79
C PRO A 239 6.67 4.06 5.62
N ASP A 240 5.75 4.85 6.16
CA ASP A 240 5.75 6.32 5.99
C ASP A 240 6.78 7.02 6.87
N SER A 241 7.16 6.39 7.98
CA SER A 241 8.19 6.91 8.88
C SER A 241 8.95 5.74 9.48
N MET A 242 10.21 5.59 9.06
CA MET A 242 11.08 4.48 9.46
C MET A 242 12.43 5.01 9.95
N VAL A 243 13.08 4.22 10.82
CA VAL A 243 14.43 4.50 11.32
C VAL A 243 15.21 3.20 11.37
N ARG A 244 16.50 3.24 11.02
CA ARG A 244 17.36 2.06 11.16
C ARG A 244 17.58 1.73 12.62
N ARG A 245 17.33 0.47 12.99
CA ARG A 245 17.52 -0.10 14.33
C ARG A 245 18.32 -1.38 14.24
N GLU A 246 19.18 -1.60 15.22
CA GLU A 246 19.75 -2.92 15.47
C GLU A 246 18.68 -3.83 16.07
N LEU A 247 18.45 -4.98 15.45
CA LEU A 247 17.53 -6.02 15.89
C LEU A 247 18.23 -7.07 16.77
N GLY A 248 19.55 -7.16 16.67
CA GLY A 248 20.40 -8.06 17.47
C GLY A 248 21.65 -8.46 16.71
N THR A 249 22.32 -9.52 17.17
CA THR A 249 23.57 -10.02 16.57
C THR A 249 23.50 -11.51 16.25
N ILE A 250 24.20 -11.92 15.20
CA ILE A 250 24.32 -13.32 14.75
C ILE A 250 25.80 -13.70 14.57
N SER A 251 26.12 -14.98 14.66
CA SER A 251 27.51 -15.48 14.66
C SER A 251 28.10 -15.75 13.27
N GLY A 252 27.35 -15.50 12.20
CA GLY A 252 27.83 -15.73 10.83
C GLY A 252 26.89 -15.19 9.76
N THR A 253 27.30 -15.35 8.51
CA THR A 253 26.62 -14.82 7.32
C THR A 253 26.04 -15.91 6.42
N THR A 254 26.06 -17.16 6.87
CA THR A 254 25.44 -18.30 6.20
C THR A 254 24.97 -19.31 7.26
N GLY A 255 23.72 -19.76 7.15
CA GLY A 255 23.09 -20.66 8.12
C GLY A 255 21.93 -20.01 8.87
N THR A 256 21.41 -20.73 9.87
CA THR A 256 20.28 -20.27 10.71
C THR A 256 20.80 -19.89 12.09
N PHE A 257 20.44 -18.70 12.55
CA PHE A 257 20.90 -18.11 13.79
C PHE A 257 19.71 -17.64 14.65
N PRO A 258 19.79 -17.72 15.98
CA PRO A 258 18.81 -17.09 16.85
C PRO A 258 18.92 -15.56 16.75
N LEU A 259 17.78 -14.86 16.78
CA LEU A 259 17.70 -13.41 16.85
C LEU A 259 16.51 -13.00 17.72
N LEU A 260 16.78 -12.44 18.90
CA LEU A 260 15.77 -12.15 19.94
C LEU A 260 14.93 -13.40 20.27
N SER A 261 13.59 -13.29 20.20
CA SER A 261 12.64 -14.40 20.38
C SER A 261 12.38 -15.20 19.09
N SER A 262 13.21 -15.01 18.07
CA SER A 262 13.03 -15.61 16.75
C SER A 262 14.33 -16.20 16.19
N SER A 263 14.32 -16.53 14.89
CA SER A 263 15.49 -16.96 14.13
C SER A 263 15.58 -16.23 12.79
N VAL A 264 16.81 -16.16 12.28
CA VAL A 264 17.13 -15.62 10.96
C VAL A 264 17.91 -16.67 10.18
N THR A 265 17.59 -16.85 8.91
CA THR A 265 18.35 -17.71 8.00
C THR A 265 18.98 -16.87 6.91
N VAL A 266 20.30 -17.02 6.74
CA VAL A 266 21.09 -16.39 5.68
C VAL A 266 21.57 -17.47 4.72
N ARG A 267 21.35 -17.29 3.42
CA ARG A 267 21.70 -18.27 2.37
C ARG A 267 22.87 -17.80 1.52
#